data_AF-A0A662DXU1-F1
#
_entry.id   AF-A0A662DXU1-F1
#
_cell.length_a   1.000
_cell.length_b   1.000
_cell.length_c   1.000
_cell.angle_alpha   90.00
_cell.angle_beta   90.00
_cell.angle_gamma   90.00
#
_symmetry.space_group_name_H-M   'P 1'
#
loop_
_entity.id
_entity.type
_entity.pdbx_description
1 polymer ?
#
loop_
_entity_poly.entity_id
_entity_poly.type
_entity_poly.pdbx_seq_one_letter_code
_entity_poly.pdbx_strand_id
1 'polypeptide(L)'
;LINLPFHEAGHVVFRPFGRLITSMGGSLGQLLVPLICCLVLLIKTRDPFGGAVTFWWFGENFLDLAPYINDARSLALPLIGGNTGRTAPYGFHDWQFILTETGLLNYDHVLARGAWLVGTLVMLCAVFWDAFLLVRQFRSVKQLPD
;
A
#
# COMPACT_ATOMS: atom_id res chain seq x y z
N LEU A 1 8.46 -3.54 -7.00
CA LEU A 1 9.28 -4.66 -6.43
C LEU A 1 9.51 -4.55 -4.92
N ILE A 2 9.60 -3.36 -4.31
CA ILE A 2 9.80 -3.21 -2.85
C ILE A 2 8.62 -3.78 -2.04
N ASN A 3 7.40 -3.61 -2.54
CA ASN A 3 6.19 -3.97 -1.81
C ASN A 3 5.79 -5.45 -1.93
N LEU A 4 6.26 -6.11 -2.99
CA LEU A 4 5.89 -7.49 -3.34
C LEU A 4 6.21 -8.52 -2.24
N PRO A 5 7.39 -8.49 -1.58
CA PRO A 5 7.65 -9.43 -0.48
C PRO A 5 6.65 -9.31 0.68
N PHE A 6 6.17 -8.09 0.97
CA PHE A 6 5.17 -7.86 2.01
C PHE A 6 3.78 -8.32 1.58
N HIS A 7 3.47 -8.21 0.29
CA HIS A 7 2.26 -8.79 -0.29
C HIS A 7 2.27 -10.32 -0.15
N GLU A 8 3.32 -11.00 -0.59
CA GLU A 8 3.41 -12.46 -0.47
C GLU A 8 3.40 -12.93 0.99
N ALA A 9 4.10 -12.23 1.89
CA ALA A 9 4.07 -12.52 3.31
C ALA A 9 2.67 -12.34 3.90
N GLY A 10 1.92 -11.35 3.42
CA GLY A 10 0.54 -11.11 3.77
C GLY A 10 -0.35 -12.33 3.51
N HIS A 11 -0.25 -12.96 2.34
CA HIS A 11 -0.97 -14.21 2.07
C HIS A 11 -0.67 -15.31 3.10
N VAL A 12 0.60 -15.46 3.48
CA VAL A 12 1.01 -16.47 4.47
C VAL A 12 0.41 -16.18 5.85
N VAL A 13 0.49 -14.93 6.30
CA VAL A 13 -0.03 -14.50 7.61
C VAL A 13 -1.55 -14.66 7.70
N PHE A 14 -2.26 -14.31 6.63
CA PHE A 14 -3.73 -14.34 6.61
C PHE A 14 -4.33 -15.67 6.15
N ARG A 15 -3.50 -16.65 5.79
CA ARG A 15 -3.91 -18.00 5.36
C ARG A 15 -4.91 -18.71 6.30
N PRO A 16 -4.78 -18.63 7.64
CA PRO A 16 -5.70 -19.33 8.55
C PRO A 16 -7.15 -18.84 8.50
N PHE A 17 -7.42 -17.66 7.92
CA PHE A 17 -8.74 -17.02 7.93
C PHE A 17 -9.58 -17.33 6.68
N GLY A 18 -9.17 -18.29 5.86
CA GLY A 18 -9.89 -18.70 4.65
C GLY A 18 -9.49 -17.90 3.41
N ARG A 19 -9.94 -18.35 2.23
CA ARG A 19 -9.39 -17.91 0.93
C ARG A 19 -9.58 -16.42 0.65
N LEU A 20 -10.75 -15.86 0.94
CA LEU A 20 -11.03 -14.44 0.72
C LEU A 20 -10.08 -13.56 1.53
N ILE A 21 -9.96 -13.83 2.84
CA ILE A 21 -9.08 -13.08 3.72
C ILE A 21 -7.60 -13.34 3.38
N THR A 22 -7.26 -14.55 2.94
CA THR A 22 -5.90 -14.87 2.45
C THR A 22 -5.53 -13.99 1.27
N SER A 23 -6.41 -13.88 0.27
CA SER A 23 -6.17 -13.08 -0.93
C SER A 23 -6.13 -11.57 -0.62
N MET A 24 -7.05 -11.08 0.22
CA MET A 24 -6.97 -9.72 0.77
C MET A 24 -5.68 -9.49 1.58
N GLY A 25 -5.18 -10.57 2.20
CA GLY A 25 -3.99 -10.60 3.02
C GLY A 25 -2.76 -10.05 2.33
N GLY A 26 -2.63 -10.20 1.01
CA GLY A 26 -1.51 -9.63 0.28
C GLY A 26 -1.50 -8.12 0.35
N SER A 27 -2.56 -7.47 -0.13
CA SER A 27 -2.70 -6.01 -0.05
C SER A 27 -2.67 -5.49 1.39
N LEU A 28 -3.25 -6.24 2.34
CA LEU A 28 -3.18 -5.89 3.76
C LEU A 28 -1.75 -5.93 4.30
N GLY A 29 -0.97 -6.98 4.01
CA GLY A 29 0.42 -7.10 4.46
C GLY A 29 1.27 -5.96 3.91
N GLN A 30 1.11 -5.67 2.62
CA GLN A 30 1.75 -4.56 1.93
C GLN A 30 1.43 -3.20 2.58
N LEU A 31 0.19 -2.96 2.99
CA LEU A 31 -0.23 -1.71 3.64
C LEU A 31 0.16 -1.64 5.13
N LEU A 32 0.09 -2.75 5.86
CA LEU A 32 0.33 -2.77 7.31
C LEU A 32 1.79 -2.51 7.66
N VAL A 33 2.74 -2.98 6.85
CA VAL A 33 4.18 -2.82 7.13
C VAL A 33 4.60 -1.35 7.23
N PRO A 34 4.43 -0.49 6.21
CA PRO A 34 4.78 0.93 6.31
C PRO A 34 3.99 1.64 7.42
N LEU A 35 2.74 1.25 7.66
CA LEU A 35 1.93 1.83 8.72
C LEU A 35 2.48 1.49 10.12
N ILE A 36 2.91 0.24 10.34
CA ILE A 36 3.57 -0.18 11.58
C ILE A 36 4.88 0.58 11.76
N CYS A 37 5.70 0.71 10.71
CA CYS A 37 6.93 1.50 10.75
C CYS A 37 6.65 2.96 11.15
N CYS A 38 5.64 3.58 10.55
CA CYS A 38 5.20 4.94 10.89
C CYS A 38 4.82 5.06 12.37
N LEU A 39 3.98 4.16 12.88
CA LEU A 39 3.55 4.17 14.27
C LEU A 39 4.72 3.96 15.25
N VAL A 40 5.65 3.05 14.94
CA VAL A 40 6.84 2.81 15.77
C VAL A 40 7.73 4.03 15.80
N LEU A 41 8.01 4.65 14.66
CA LEU A 41 8.86 5.84 14.57
C LEU A 41 8.25 7.02 15.33
N LEU A 42 6.93 7.22 15.23
CA LEU A 42 6.23 8.28 15.94
C LEU A 42 6.16 8.05 17.46
N ILE A 43 5.78 6.85 17.88
CA ILE A 43 5.43 6.59 19.29
C ILE A 43 6.65 6.19 20.11
N LYS A 44 7.49 5.30 19.57
CA LYS A 44 8.62 4.70 20.30
C LYS A 44 9.91 5.46 20.06
N THR A 45 10.25 5.74 18.81
CA THR A 45 11.51 6.42 18.46
C THR A 45 11.41 7.94 18.60
N ARG A 46 10.19 8.49 18.58
CA ARG A 46 9.93 9.94 18.59
C ARG A 46 10.61 10.65 17.41
N ASP A 47 10.65 9.97 16.27
CA ASP A 47 11.16 10.48 15.00
C ASP A 47 9.99 10.80 14.04
N PRO A 48 9.47 12.03 14.08
CA PRO A 48 8.35 12.42 13.24
C PRO A 48 8.71 12.52 11.76
N PHE A 49 9.99 12.77 11.43
CA PHE A 49 10.44 12.85 10.04
C PHE A 49 10.46 11.45 9.42
N GLY A 50 11.08 10.47 10.08
CA GLY A 50 11.00 9.07 9.65
C GLY A 50 9.56 8.53 9.61
N GLY A 51 8.72 8.97 10.55
CA GLY A 51 7.28 8.66 10.55
C GLY A 51 6.57 9.17 9.30
N ALA A 52 6.83 10.41 8.87
CA ALA A 52 6.25 10.98 7.66
C ALA A 52 6.77 10.29 6.39
N VAL A 53 8.06 9.93 6.31
CA VAL A 53 8.62 9.15 5.18
C VAL A 53 7.94 7.78 5.05
N THR A 54 7.73 7.08 6.16
CA THR A 54 7.05 5.77 6.13
C THR A 54 5.54 5.90 5.90
N PHE A 55 4.93 7.03 6.29
CA PHE A 55 3.55 7.36 5.91
C PHE A 55 3.40 7.67 4.42
N TRP A 56 4.41 8.32 3.81
CA TRP A 56 4.47 8.48 2.36
C TRP A 56 4.52 7.10 1.67
N TRP A 57 5.37 6.20 2.18
CA TRP A 57 5.45 4.83 1.66
C TRP A 57 4.11 4.10 1.79
N PHE A 58 3.38 4.27 2.90
CA PHE A 58 2.01 3.75 3.02
C PHE A 58 1.08 4.26 1.90
N GLY A 59 1.18 5.54 1.53
CA GLY A 59 0.43 6.10 0.39
C GLY A 59 0.86 5.51 -0.96
N GLU A 60 2.17 5.34 -1.19
CA GLU A 60 2.72 4.75 -2.42
C GLU A 60 2.18 3.34 -2.67
N ASN A 61 1.97 2.55 -1.62
CA ASN A 61 1.38 1.22 -1.74
C ASN A 61 -0.03 1.22 -2.35
N PHE A 62 -0.83 2.27 -2.16
CA PHE A 62 -2.12 2.37 -2.83
C PHE A 62 -1.97 2.67 -4.33
N LEU A 63 -0.94 3.42 -4.74
CA LEU A 63 -0.62 3.65 -6.15
C LEU A 63 -0.15 2.36 -6.82
N ASP A 64 0.67 1.56 -6.13
CA ASP A 64 1.15 0.24 -6.59
C ASP A 64 -0.02 -0.75 -6.74
N LEU A 65 -0.99 -0.72 -5.81
CA LEU A 65 -2.20 -1.55 -5.88
C LEU A 65 -3.21 -1.11 -6.94
N ALA A 66 -3.30 0.19 -7.26
CA ALA A 66 -4.28 0.71 -8.20
C ALA A 66 -4.31 0.01 -9.57
N PRO A 67 -3.18 -0.17 -10.30
CA PRO A 67 -3.19 -0.91 -11.57
C PRO A 67 -3.56 -2.39 -11.39
N TYR A 68 -3.20 -3.01 -10.26
CA TYR A 68 -3.54 -4.40 -9.97
C TYR A 68 -5.05 -4.57 -9.72
N ILE A 69 -5.68 -3.64 -9.00
CA ILE A 69 -7.15 -3.58 -8.85
C ILE A 69 -7.79 -3.37 -10.22
N ASN A 70 -7.26 -2.45 -11.02
CA ASN A 70 -7.79 -2.08 -12.32
C ASN A 70 -7.76 -3.23 -13.34
N ASP A 71 -6.84 -4.17 -13.17
CA ASP A 71 -6.67 -5.34 -14.03
C ASP A 71 -7.58 -6.51 -13.66
N ALA A 72 -8.39 -6.42 -12.59
CA ALA A 72 -9.18 -7.55 -12.07
C ALA A 72 -10.08 -8.26 -13.11
N ARG A 73 -10.58 -7.55 -14.14
CA ARG A 73 -11.31 -8.16 -15.27
C ARG A 73 -10.43 -8.43 -16.49
N SER A 74 -9.40 -7.61 -16.70
CA SER A 74 -8.53 -7.67 -17.87
C SER A 74 -7.51 -8.80 -17.77
N LEU A 75 -7.02 -9.08 -16.56
CA LEU A 75 -6.11 -10.16 -16.20
C LEU A 75 -4.82 -10.18 -17.04
N ALA A 76 -4.40 -9.01 -17.52
CA ALA A 76 -3.29 -8.82 -18.44
C ALA A 76 -1.96 -8.62 -17.72
N LEU A 77 -1.96 -8.21 -16.45
CA LEU A 77 -0.73 -7.91 -15.74
C LEU A 77 0.08 -9.20 -15.49
N PRO A 78 1.41 -9.15 -15.72
CA PRO A 78 2.29 -10.21 -15.28
C PRO A 78 2.25 -10.36 -13.75
N LEU A 79 1.99 -11.57 -13.30
CA LEU A 79 2.00 -11.98 -11.90
C LEU A 79 3.38 -12.52 -11.51
N ILE A 80 3.59 -12.69 -10.20
CA ILE A 80 4.75 -13.39 -9.70
C ILE A 80 4.79 -14.83 -10.25
N GLY A 81 5.96 -15.26 -10.72
CA GLY A 81 6.12 -16.55 -11.41
C GLY A 81 5.92 -16.51 -12.93
N GLY A 82 5.70 -15.32 -13.53
CA GLY A 82 5.76 -15.13 -14.99
C GLY A 82 4.47 -15.44 -15.76
N ASN A 83 3.40 -15.80 -15.05
CA ASN A 83 2.06 -15.98 -15.63
C ASN A 83 1.28 -14.66 -15.65
N THR A 84 0.09 -14.66 -16.25
CA THR A 84 -0.91 -13.60 -16.11
C THR A 84 -2.17 -14.17 -15.47
N GLY A 85 -3.09 -13.32 -15.02
CA GLY A 85 -4.38 -13.79 -14.54
C GLY A 85 -5.19 -14.59 -15.58
N ARG A 86 -4.93 -14.36 -16.89
CA ARG A 86 -5.57 -15.11 -17.99
C ARG A 86 -5.08 -16.56 -18.11
N THR A 87 -3.82 -16.79 -17.77
CA THR A 87 -3.16 -18.11 -17.93
C THR A 87 -3.07 -18.89 -16.62
N ALA A 88 -3.28 -18.22 -15.49
CA ALA A 88 -3.30 -18.84 -14.17
C ALA A 88 -4.70 -19.36 -13.79
N PRO A 89 -4.78 -20.36 -12.89
CA PRO A 89 -6.06 -20.81 -12.33
C PRO A 89 -6.83 -19.68 -11.62
N TYR A 90 -8.16 -19.78 -11.55
CA TYR A 90 -8.98 -18.87 -10.76
C TYR A 90 -8.49 -18.80 -9.30
N GLY A 91 -8.42 -17.59 -8.75
CA GLY A 91 -7.88 -17.36 -7.42
C GLY A 91 -6.39 -17.00 -7.37
N PHE A 92 -5.65 -17.04 -8.50
CA PHE A 92 -4.26 -16.57 -8.54
C PHE A 92 -4.13 -15.05 -8.64
N HIS A 93 -5.08 -14.39 -9.29
CA HIS A 93 -5.12 -12.92 -9.33
C HIS A 93 -6.01 -12.42 -8.20
N ASP A 94 -5.42 -11.81 -7.18
CA ASP A 94 -6.11 -11.50 -5.92
C ASP A 94 -7.34 -10.65 -6.14
N TRP A 95 -7.19 -9.52 -6.84
CA TRP A 95 -8.30 -8.60 -7.03
C TRP A 95 -9.39 -9.13 -7.97
N GLN A 96 -9.07 -10.08 -8.85
CA GLN A 96 -10.11 -10.80 -9.58
C GLN A 96 -10.94 -11.63 -8.61
N PHE A 97 -10.27 -12.43 -7.79
CA PHE A 97 -10.92 -13.29 -6.81
C PHE A 97 -11.73 -12.49 -5.80
N ILE A 98 -11.11 -11.51 -5.14
CA ILE A 98 -11.76 -10.65 -4.13
C ILE A 98 -13.01 -9.99 -4.70
N LEU A 99 -12.91 -9.34 -5.88
CA LEU A 99 -14.05 -8.62 -6.43
C LEU A 99 -15.12 -9.56 -7.01
N THR A 100 -14.75 -10.75 -7.47
CA THR A 100 -15.72 -11.76 -7.90
C THR A 100 -16.51 -12.31 -6.72
N GLU A 101 -15.82 -12.76 -5.66
CA GLU A 101 -16.44 -13.35 -4.47
C GLU A 101 -17.29 -12.32 -3.68
N THR A 102 -16.97 -11.03 -3.78
CA THR A 102 -17.75 -9.95 -3.14
C THR A 102 -18.84 -9.35 -4.03
N GLY A 103 -18.95 -9.80 -5.29
CA GLY A 103 -19.92 -9.25 -6.25
C GLY A 103 -19.60 -7.83 -6.74
N LEU A 104 -18.36 -7.36 -6.57
CA LEU A 104 -17.89 -6.02 -6.89
C LEU A 104 -17.04 -5.95 -8.16
N LEU A 105 -16.93 -7.03 -8.94
CA LEU A 105 -16.03 -7.13 -10.10
C LEU A 105 -16.21 -5.99 -11.12
N ASN A 106 -17.43 -5.51 -11.33
CA ASN A 106 -17.72 -4.41 -12.25
C ASN A 106 -17.28 -3.03 -11.75
N TYR A 107 -16.84 -2.92 -10.49
CA TYR A 107 -16.35 -1.69 -9.88
C TYR A 107 -14.81 -1.59 -9.85
N ASP A 108 -14.09 -2.55 -10.42
CA ASP A 108 -12.62 -2.58 -10.51
C ASP A 108 -11.99 -1.23 -10.89
N HIS A 109 -12.45 -0.58 -11.96
CA HIS A 109 -11.93 0.73 -12.40
C HIS A 109 -12.26 1.86 -11.44
N VAL A 110 -13.38 1.79 -10.73
CA VAL A 110 -13.76 2.81 -9.73
C VAL A 110 -12.93 2.65 -8.47
N LEU A 111 -12.77 1.41 -8.00
CA LEU A 111 -11.94 1.07 -6.85
C LEU A 111 -10.47 1.39 -7.11
N ALA A 112 -9.95 1.09 -8.31
CA ALA A 112 -8.59 1.45 -8.71
C ALA A 112 -8.36 2.96 -8.68
N ARG A 113 -9.29 3.75 -9.22
CA ARG A 113 -9.23 5.22 -9.15
C ARG A 113 -9.31 5.72 -7.71
N GLY A 114 -10.13 5.09 -6.88
CA GLY A 114 -10.21 5.36 -5.45
C GLY A 114 -8.89 5.12 -4.74
N ALA A 115 -8.26 3.96 -4.96
CA ALA A 115 -6.95 3.63 -4.41
C ALA A 115 -5.89 4.63 -4.86
N TRP A 116 -5.81 4.92 -6.16
CA TRP A 116 -4.88 5.92 -6.70
C TRP A 116 -5.08 7.31 -6.06
N LEU A 117 -6.33 7.75 -5.91
CA LEU A 117 -6.63 9.05 -5.29
C LEU A 117 -6.23 9.07 -3.81
N VAL A 118 -6.61 8.04 -3.04
CA VAL A 118 -6.27 7.92 -1.62
C VAL A 118 -4.76 7.92 -1.44
N GLY A 119 -4.03 7.09 -2.19
CA GLY A 119 -2.57 7.05 -2.12
C GLY A 119 -1.94 8.39 -2.46
N THR A 120 -2.42 9.06 -3.52
CA THR A 120 -1.92 10.37 -3.92
C THR A 120 -2.12 11.40 -2.81
N LEU A 121 -3.31 11.45 -2.21
CA LEU A 121 -3.59 12.37 -1.10
C LEU A 121 -2.73 12.09 0.12
N VAL A 122 -2.55 10.81 0.49
CA VAL A 122 -1.67 10.40 1.60
C VAL A 122 -0.23 10.84 1.35
N MET A 123 0.30 10.58 0.15
CA MET A 123 1.66 10.98 -0.22
C MET A 123 1.84 12.50 -0.19
N LEU A 124 0.89 13.27 -0.70
CA LEU A 124 0.94 14.74 -0.64
C LEU A 124 0.91 15.23 0.81
N CYS A 125 0.02 14.68 1.64
CA CYS A 125 -0.02 15.01 3.07
C CYS A 125 1.31 14.70 3.77
N ALA A 126 1.94 13.58 3.46
CA ALA A 126 3.25 13.21 4.01
C ALA A 126 4.35 14.19 3.59
N VAL A 127 4.40 14.58 2.30
CA VAL A 127 5.36 15.58 1.81
C VAL A 127 5.15 16.94 2.48
N PHE A 128 3.90 17.38 2.63
CA PHE A 128 3.60 18.63 3.34
C PHE A 128 4.02 18.57 4.81
N TRP A 129 3.81 17.42 5.47
CA TRP A 129 4.24 17.20 6.83
C TRP A 129 5.77 17.26 6.97
N ASP A 130 6.51 16.55 6.12
CA ASP A 130 7.98 16.59 6.11
C ASP A 130 8.53 18.00 5.86
N ALA A 131 7.98 18.71 4.87
CA ALA A 131 8.36 20.08 4.59
C ALA A 131 8.14 21.00 5.81
N PHE A 132 7.00 20.85 6.50
CA PHE A 132 6.71 21.58 7.72
C PHE A 132 7.72 21.27 8.85
N LEU A 133 8.05 19.99 9.06
CA LEU A 133 9.04 19.57 10.06
C LEU A 133 10.42 20.16 9.77
N LEU A 134 10.86 20.11 8.51
CA LEU A 134 12.15 20.66 8.08
C LEU A 134 12.22 22.18 8.26
N VAL A 135 11.17 22.91 7.87
CA VAL A 135 11.10 24.37 8.07
C VAL A 135 11.15 24.72 9.56
N ARG A 136 10.43 23.98 10.40
CA ARG A 136 10.45 24.18 11.85
C ARG A 136 11.85 23.92 12.42
N GLN A 137 12.48 22.82 12.04
CA GLN A 137 13.84 22.47 12.49
C GLN A 137 14.87 23.52 12.05
N PHE A 138 14.81 23.96 10.80
CA PHE A 138 15.71 24.99 10.27
C PHE A 138 15.60 26.32 11.04
N ARG A 139 14.38 26.75 11.39
CA ARG A 139 14.16 27.95 12.20
C ARG A 139 14.74 27.81 13.60
N SER A 140 14.59 26.66 14.23
CA SER A 140 15.17 26.39 15.56
C SER A 140 16.69 26.43 15.53
N VAL A 141 17.33 25.82 14.52
CA VAL A 141 18.79 25.82 14.37
C VAL A 141 19.32 27.24 14.15
N LYS A 142 18.65 28.06 13.34
CA LYS A 142 19.04 29.46 13.11
C LYS A 142 18.96 30.37 14.35
N GLN A 143 18.23 29.95 15.39
CA GLN A 143 18.07 30.73 16.63
C GLN A 143 19.09 30.34 17.71
N LEU A 144 19.95 29.34 17.45
CA LEU A 144 21.03 28.98 18.37
C LEU A 144 22.13 30.04 18.31
N PRO A 145 22.58 30.59 19.45
CA PRO A 145 23.78 31.42 19.49
C PRO A 145 25.01 30.59 19.14
N ASP A 146 26.00 31.23 18.48
CA ASP A 146 27.29 30.64 18.10
C ASP A 146 28.08 30.10 19.30
#